data_AF-A0A7J5AAN2-F1
#
_entry.id   AF-A0A7J5AAN2-F1
#
_cell.length_a   1.000
_cell.length_b   1.000
_cell.length_c   1.000
_cell.angle_alpha   90.00
_cell.angle_beta   90.00
_cell.angle_gamma   90.00
#
_symmetry.space_group_name_H-M   'P 1'
#
loop_
_entity.id
_entity.type
_entity.pdbx_description
1 polymer ?
#
loop_
_entity_poly.entity_id
_entity_poly.type
_entity_poly.pdbx_seq_one_letter_code
_entity_poly.pdbx_strand_id
1 'polypeptide(L)'
;MRNLLIRPHMFFWGVIPIILLVGIHRINNSIDDFLDINVHDTYFIVDRLHLLGFTVFLFVLLGLGYWGAYVNKRKLINGITFLHVILTFIGLLSFMCLFFPSLGDENVILTIGFLIFVLGQLLYPINILSALIREKND
;
A
#
# COMPACT_ATOMS: atom_id res chain seq x y z
N MET A 1 7.94 -17.06 0.22
CA MET A 1 8.71 -15.83 -0.10
C MET A 1 9.22 -15.78 -1.55
N ARG A 2 9.76 -16.87 -2.13
CA ARG A 2 10.32 -16.86 -3.51
C ARG A 2 9.35 -16.35 -4.58
N ASN A 3 8.06 -16.71 -4.52
CA ASN A 3 7.07 -16.29 -5.52
C ASN A 3 6.72 -14.79 -5.47
N LEU A 4 6.75 -14.16 -4.28
CA LEU A 4 6.51 -12.71 -4.11
C LEU A 4 7.63 -11.87 -4.73
N LEU A 5 8.86 -12.39 -4.73
CA LEU A 5 10.01 -11.74 -5.36
C LEU A 5 10.01 -11.91 -6.88
N ILE A 6 9.46 -13.02 -7.38
CA ILE A 6 9.38 -13.31 -8.82
C ILE A 6 8.21 -12.56 -9.47
N ARG A 7 7.07 -12.46 -8.78
CA ARG A 7 5.85 -11.82 -9.29
C ARG A 7 5.23 -10.85 -8.25
N PRO A 8 5.91 -9.74 -7.92
CA PRO A 8 5.42 -8.78 -6.93
C PRO A 8 4.06 -8.17 -7.31
N HIS A 9 3.74 -8.04 -8.61
CA HIS A 9 2.43 -7.56 -9.07
C HIS A 9 1.25 -8.40 -8.56
N MET A 10 1.42 -9.72 -8.39
CA MET A 10 0.38 -10.61 -7.88
C MET A 10 0.00 -10.28 -6.43
N PHE A 11 0.95 -9.80 -5.63
CA PHE A 11 0.67 -9.33 -4.28
C PHE A 11 -0.22 -8.10 -4.31
N PHE A 12 0.18 -7.05 -5.04
CA PHE A 12 -0.58 -5.81 -5.10
C PHE A 12 -2.00 -6.03 -5.64
N TRP A 13 -2.14 -6.79 -6.73
CA TRP A 13 -3.46 -7.08 -7.27
C TRP A 13 -4.29 -8.03 -6.40
N GLY A 14 -3.65 -8.99 -5.73
CA GLY A 14 -4.34 -9.89 -4.80
C GLY A 14 -4.87 -9.18 -3.55
N VAL A 15 -4.26 -8.08 -3.15
CA VAL A 15 -4.71 -7.27 -2.00
C VAL A 15 -5.90 -6.36 -2.36
N ILE A 16 -6.07 -5.95 -3.62
CA ILE A 16 -7.19 -5.11 -4.08
C ILE A 16 -8.57 -5.65 -3.66
N PRO A 17 -8.96 -6.90 -3.95
CA PRO A 17 -10.28 -7.40 -3.55
C PRO A 17 -10.48 -7.37 -2.04
N ILE A 18 -9.42 -7.58 -1.25
CA ILE A 18 -9.48 -7.50 0.22
C ILE A 18 -9.76 -6.05 0.64
N ILE A 19 -9.03 -5.09 0.07
CA ILE A 19 -9.22 -3.65 0.33
C ILE A 19 -10.65 -3.22 -0.04
N LEU A 20 -11.18 -3.66 -1.19
CA LEU A 20 -12.54 -3.34 -1.63
C LEU A 20 -13.60 -3.91 -0.69
N LEU A 21 -13.48 -5.19 -0.32
CA LEU A 21 -14.43 -5.84 0.59
C LEU A 21 -14.47 -5.14 1.95
N VAL A 22 -13.30 -4.87 2.54
CA VAL A 22 -13.19 -4.18 3.83
C VAL A 22 -13.69 -2.74 3.71
N GLY A 23 -13.27 -2.01 2.68
CA GLY A 23 -13.63 -0.60 2.48
C GLY A 23 -15.14 -0.39 2.28
N ILE A 24 -15.77 -1.15 1.38
CA ILE A 24 -17.22 -1.07 1.12
C ILE A 24 -18.01 -1.46 2.37
N HIS A 25 -17.60 -2.53 3.05
CA HIS A 25 -18.25 -2.94 4.30
C HIS A 25 -18.22 -1.82 5.35
N ARG A 26 -17.12 -1.05 5.44
CA ARG A 26 -17.02 0.06 6.41
C ARG A 26 -17.86 1.26 6.01
N ILE A 27 -17.83 1.66 4.74
CA ILE A 27 -18.67 2.74 4.24
C ILE A 27 -20.15 2.45 4.55
N ASN A 28 -20.60 1.22 4.35
CA ASN A 28 -22.00 0.85 4.59
C ASN A 28 -22.40 0.72 6.07
N ASN A 29 -21.45 0.54 6.99
CA ASN A 29 -21.73 0.30 8.43
C ASN A 29 -21.31 1.46 9.35
N SER A 30 -20.68 2.49 8.80
CA SER A 30 -20.32 3.69 9.56
C SER A 30 -21.49 4.69 9.53
N ILE A 31 -21.71 5.38 10.67
CA ILE A 31 -22.69 6.45 10.76
C ILE A 31 -22.21 7.69 9.98
N ASP A 32 -20.87 7.85 9.88
CA ASP A 32 -20.21 8.93 9.17
C ASP A 32 -19.30 8.40 8.05
N ASP A 33 -19.42 8.99 6.86
CA ASP A 33 -18.62 8.67 5.67
C ASP A 33 -17.17 9.20 5.74
N PHE A 34 -16.85 9.92 6.82
CA PHE A 34 -15.57 10.60 7.00
C PHE A 34 -14.67 9.87 7.99
N LEU A 35 -13.37 9.96 7.73
CA LEU A 35 -12.30 9.63 8.66
C LEU A 35 -11.76 10.94 9.24
N ASP A 36 -11.93 11.12 10.54
CA ASP A 36 -11.39 12.26 11.27
C ASP A 36 -10.02 11.91 11.83
N ILE A 37 -8.99 12.61 11.37
CA ILE A 37 -7.62 12.48 11.88
C ILE A 37 -7.29 13.77 12.63
N ASN A 38 -6.97 13.66 13.92
CA ASN A 38 -6.54 14.79 14.73
C ASN A 38 -5.01 14.77 14.88
N VAL A 39 -4.36 15.83 14.40
CA VAL A 39 -2.92 16.06 14.60
C VAL A 39 -2.74 17.41 15.27
N HIS A 40 -2.41 17.43 16.56
CA HIS A 40 -2.14 18.63 17.36
C HIS A 40 -3.13 19.77 17.07
N ASP A 41 -4.41 19.57 17.42
CA ASP A 41 -5.52 20.52 17.27
C ASP A 41 -5.90 20.89 15.83
N THR A 42 -5.30 20.24 14.83
CA THR A 42 -5.71 20.33 13.43
C THR A 42 -6.53 19.10 13.05
N TYR A 43 -7.76 19.33 12.57
CA TYR A 43 -8.65 18.28 12.07
C TYR A 43 -8.49 18.11 10.56
N PHE A 44 -8.07 16.91 10.15
CA PHE A 44 -8.15 16.49 8.77
C PHE A 44 -9.34 15.56 8.59
N ILE A 45 -10.27 15.97 7.73
CA ILE A 45 -11.46 15.18 7.37
C ILE A 45 -11.19 14.58 6.00
N VAL A 46 -11.13 13.25 5.92
CA VAL A 46 -10.93 12.53 4.66
C VAL A 46 -12.13 11.64 4.39
N ASP A 47 -12.76 11.82 3.25
CA ASP A 47 -13.85 10.96 2.79
C ASP A 47 -13.34 9.52 2.53
N ARG A 48 -14.02 8.54 3.12
CA ARG A 48 -13.61 7.12 3.08
C ARG A 48 -13.65 6.55 1.66
N LEU A 49 -14.57 7.00 0.81
CA LEU A 49 -14.67 6.56 -0.58
C LEU A 49 -13.49 7.08 -1.40
N HIS A 50 -13.09 8.33 -1.21
CA HIS A 50 -11.89 8.88 -1.85
C HIS A 50 -10.62 8.15 -1.39
N LEU A 51 -10.49 7.86 -0.10
CA LEU A 51 -9.35 7.11 0.44
C LEU A 51 -9.28 5.68 -0.12
N LEU A 52 -10.44 5.00 -0.19
CA LEU A 52 -10.56 3.68 -0.79
C LEU A 52 -10.18 3.71 -2.27
N GLY A 53 -10.75 4.65 -3.03
CA GLY A 53 -10.46 4.84 -4.45
C GLY A 53 -8.98 5.13 -4.72
N PHE A 54 -8.38 6.01 -3.93
CA PHE A 54 -6.95 6.33 -4.01
C PHE A 54 -6.08 5.10 -3.74
N THR A 55 -6.40 4.33 -2.70
CA THR A 55 -5.60 3.14 -2.33
C THR A 55 -5.72 2.05 -3.40
N VAL A 56 -6.92 1.79 -3.93
CA VAL A 56 -7.12 0.86 -5.03
C VAL A 56 -6.35 1.31 -6.28
N PHE A 57 -6.48 2.58 -6.66
CA PHE A 57 -5.76 3.15 -7.80
C PHE A 57 -4.25 2.99 -7.65
N LEU A 58 -3.71 3.29 -6.48
CA LEU A 58 -2.29 3.15 -6.18
C LEU A 58 -1.84 1.69 -6.28
N PHE A 59 -2.59 0.73 -5.72
CA PHE A 59 -2.24 -0.70 -5.81
C PHE A 59 -2.33 -1.24 -7.24
N VAL A 60 -3.29 -0.76 -8.05
CA VAL A 60 -3.34 -1.05 -9.49
C VAL A 60 -2.07 -0.55 -10.17
N LEU A 61 -1.68 0.71 -9.92
CA LEU A 61 -0.49 1.34 -10.51
C LEU A 61 0.82 0.62 -10.12
N LEU A 62 0.97 0.26 -8.84
CA LEU A 62 2.12 -0.51 -8.35
C LEU A 62 2.18 -1.89 -9.01
N GLY A 63 1.03 -2.57 -9.08
CA GLY A 63 0.94 -3.86 -9.75
C GLY A 63 1.27 -3.77 -11.23
N LEU A 64 0.80 -2.73 -11.92
CA LEU A 64 1.09 -2.49 -13.34
C LEU A 64 2.58 -2.31 -13.62
N GLY A 65 3.31 -1.50 -12.85
CA GLY A 65 4.74 -1.32 -13.13
C GLY A 65 5.57 -2.57 -12.82
N TYR A 66 5.23 -3.32 -11.77
CA TYR A 66 5.85 -4.62 -11.51
C TYR A 66 5.50 -5.69 -12.55
N TRP A 67 4.27 -5.66 -13.07
CA TRP A 67 3.87 -6.53 -14.16
C TRP A 67 4.60 -6.16 -15.45
N GLY A 68 4.74 -4.87 -15.75
CA GLY A 68 5.53 -4.37 -16.86
C GLY A 68 6.99 -4.84 -16.79
N ALA A 69 7.63 -4.76 -15.63
CA ALA A 69 8.97 -5.31 -15.42
C ALA A 69 9.01 -6.84 -15.68
N TYR A 70 8.01 -7.58 -15.20
CA TYR A 70 7.91 -9.03 -15.37
C TYR A 70 7.75 -9.45 -16.84
N VAL A 71 6.81 -8.85 -17.57
CA VAL A 71 6.54 -9.18 -18.99
C VAL A 71 7.74 -8.82 -19.88
N ASN A 72 8.46 -7.75 -19.55
CA ASN A 72 9.67 -7.34 -20.27
C ASN A 72 10.95 -8.09 -19.84
N LYS A 73 10.84 -9.13 -19.00
CA LYS A 73 11.97 -9.88 -18.43
C LYS A 73 13.03 -8.98 -17.76
N ARG A 74 12.62 -7.84 -17.18
CA ARG A 74 13.52 -6.90 -16.50
C ARG A 74 13.89 -7.42 -15.12
N LYS A 75 15.16 -7.23 -14.74
CA LYS A 75 15.69 -7.71 -13.46
C LYS A 75 15.52 -6.66 -12.36
N LEU A 76 14.54 -6.88 -11.48
CA LEU A 76 14.34 -6.10 -10.27
C LEU A 76 15.44 -6.41 -9.22
N ILE A 77 15.69 -5.47 -8.32
CA ILE A 77 16.55 -5.68 -7.17
C ILE A 77 15.71 -6.34 -6.07
N ASN A 78 15.91 -7.65 -5.86
CA ASN A 78 15.09 -8.45 -4.94
C ASN A 78 14.99 -7.86 -3.53
N GLY A 79 16.09 -7.31 -2.99
CA GLY A 79 16.08 -6.68 -1.66
C GLY A 79 15.18 -5.45 -1.59
N ILE A 80 15.21 -4.60 -2.61
CA ILE A 80 14.36 -3.40 -2.69
C ILE A 80 12.90 -3.80 -2.92
N THR A 81 12.64 -4.79 -3.78
CA THR A 81 11.28 -5.33 -3.96
C THR A 81 10.70 -5.86 -2.65
N PHE A 82 11.49 -6.64 -1.91
CA PHE A 82 11.08 -7.22 -0.64
C PHE A 82 10.77 -6.14 0.39
N LEU A 83 11.68 -5.18 0.55
CA LEU A 83 11.51 -4.08 1.50
C LEU A 83 10.30 -3.21 1.14
N HIS A 84 10.10 -2.89 -0.15
CA HIS A 84 8.90 -2.18 -0.60
C HIS A 84 7.63 -2.94 -0.22
N VAL A 85 7.50 -4.22 -0.60
CA VAL A 85 6.31 -5.02 -0.30
C VAL A 85 6.02 -5.09 1.19
N ILE A 86 7.04 -5.30 2.03
CA ILE A 86 6.88 -5.35 3.49
C ILE A 86 6.45 -4.01 4.06
N LEU A 87 7.12 -2.91 3.70
CA LEU A 87 6.76 -1.59 4.22
C LEU A 87 5.35 -1.18 3.79
N THR A 88 4.97 -1.44 2.53
CA THR A 88 3.62 -1.18 2.05
C THR A 88 2.58 -2.04 2.78
N PHE A 89 2.88 -3.31 3.05
CA PHE A 89 1.97 -4.18 3.79
C PHE A 89 1.80 -3.77 5.26
N ILE A 90 2.91 -3.45 5.95
CA ILE A 90 2.86 -2.96 7.34
C ILE A 90 2.10 -1.65 7.42
N GLY A 91 2.38 -0.70 6.52
CA GLY A 91 1.67 0.57 6.43
C GLY A 91 0.17 0.39 6.14
N LEU A 92 -0.20 -0.56 5.27
CA LEU A 92 -1.60 -0.91 5.05
C LEU A 92 -2.26 -1.49 6.31
N LEU A 93 -1.55 -2.38 7.02
CA LEU A 93 -2.06 -3.03 8.22
C LEU A 93 -2.31 -2.04 9.35
N SER A 94 -1.49 -0.99 9.50
CA SER A 94 -1.74 0.07 10.48
C SER A 94 -3.06 0.81 10.23
N PHE A 95 -3.48 1.00 8.97
CA PHE A 95 -4.82 1.54 8.69
C PHE A 95 -5.92 0.56 9.09
N MET A 96 -5.65 -0.75 9.03
CA MET A 96 -6.57 -1.77 9.50
C MET A 96 -6.63 -1.88 11.03
N CYS A 97 -5.64 -1.37 11.77
CA CYS A 97 -5.69 -1.33 13.24
C CYS A 97 -6.85 -0.48 13.78
N LEU A 98 -7.38 0.46 13.00
CA LEU A 98 -8.62 1.20 13.33
C LEU A 98 -9.87 0.32 13.48
N PHE A 99 -9.76 -0.96 13.13
CA PHE A 99 -10.86 -1.91 13.20
C PHE A 99 -10.83 -2.80 14.45
N PHE A 100 -9.76 -2.74 15.25
CA PHE A 100 -9.64 -3.49 16.50
C PHE A 100 -9.84 -2.56 17.70
N PRO A 101 -10.43 -3.05 18.81
CA PRO A 101 -10.66 -2.23 19.99
C PRO A 101 -9.35 -1.67 20.56
N SER A 102 -9.27 -0.33 20.66
CA SER A 102 -8.28 0.52 21.35
C SER A 102 -6.97 -0.20 21.74
N LEU A 103 -6.01 -0.18 20.83
CA LEU A 103 -4.63 -0.63 21.08
C LEU A 103 -3.76 0.44 21.77
N GLY A 104 -4.33 1.58 22.18
CA GLY A 104 -3.61 2.72 22.77
C GLY A 104 -3.85 4.01 21.98
N ASP A 105 -2.81 4.82 21.81
CA ASP A 105 -2.87 6.10 21.08
C ASP A 105 -2.95 5.85 19.56
N GLU A 106 -4.16 5.63 19.06
CA GLU A 106 -4.45 5.26 17.66
C GLU A 106 -3.85 6.25 16.66
N ASN A 107 -3.77 7.53 17.03
CA ASN A 107 -3.16 8.59 16.22
C ASN A 107 -1.66 8.33 15.99
N VAL A 108 -0.94 7.82 16.99
CA VAL A 108 0.49 7.49 16.88
C VAL A 108 0.69 6.31 15.94
N ILE A 109 -0.13 5.26 16.08
CA ILE A 109 -0.07 4.07 15.22
C ILE A 109 -0.36 4.45 13.76
N LEU A 110 -1.38 5.27 13.52
CA LEU A 110 -1.73 5.77 12.20
C LEU A 110 -0.63 6.63 11.59
N THR A 111 -0.05 7.54 12.38
CA THR A 111 1.02 8.43 11.91
C THR A 111 2.27 7.63 11.53
N ILE A 112 2.72 6.72 12.41
CA ILE A 112 3.87 5.86 12.12
C ILE A 112 3.59 4.96 10.92
N GLY A 113 2.39 4.38 10.87
CA GLY A 113 1.92 3.55 9.77
C GLY A 113 1.94 4.26 8.41
N PHE A 114 1.42 5.49 8.37
CA PHE A 114 1.45 6.34 7.19
C PHE A 114 2.90 6.66 6.76
N LEU A 115 3.79 7.00 7.70
CA LEU A 115 5.19 7.26 7.38
C LEU A 115 5.89 6.01 6.81
N ILE A 116 5.65 4.83 7.39
CA ILE A 116 6.15 3.55 6.87
C ILE A 116 5.63 3.29 5.45
N PHE A 117 4.34 3.54 5.21
CA PHE A 117 3.73 3.40 3.89
C PHE A 117 4.41 4.32 2.87
N VAL A 118 4.58 5.61 3.19
CA VAL A 118 5.24 6.61 2.34
C VAL A 118 6.68 6.19 2.04
N LEU A 119 7.45 5.75 3.04
CA LEU A 119 8.81 5.25 2.85
C LEU A 119 8.85 4.05 1.91
N GLY A 120 7.88 3.13 2.03
CA GLY A 120 7.72 2.01 1.09
C GLY A 120 7.53 2.50 -0.35
N GLN A 121 6.67 3.50 -0.56
CA GLN A 121 6.40 4.04 -1.91
C GLN A 121 7.63 4.68 -2.55
N LEU A 122 8.58 5.23 -1.78
CA LEU A 122 9.83 5.78 -2.34
C LEU A 122 10.75 4.69 -2.91
N LEU A 123 10.68 3.46 -2.41
CA LEU A 123 11.49 2.34 -2.90
C LEU A 123 11.02 1.81 -4.26
N TYR A 124 9.73 1.96 -4.54
CA TYR A 124 9.12 1.50 -5.78
C TYR A 124 9.74 2.13 -7.04
N PRO A 125 9.75 3.47 -7.23
CA PRO A 125 10.31 4.09 -8.42
C PRO A 125 11.80 3.80 -8.55
N ILE A 126 12.55 3.77 -7.43
CA ILE A 126 13.98 3.42 -7.43
C ILE A 126 14.20 2.05 -8.08
N ASN A 127 13.39 1.06 -7.70
CA ASN A 127 13.52 -0.30 -8.21
C ASN A 127 13.08 -0.42 -9.68
N ILE A 128 11.99 0.25 -10.07
CA ILE A 128 11.52 0.27 -11.46
C ILE A 128 12.56 0.94 -12.37
N LEU A 129 13.09 2.10 -11.99
CA LEU A 129 14.15 2.79 -12.74
C LEU A 129 15.41 1.92 -12.85
N SER A 130 15.82 1.29 -11.75
CA SER A 130 16.96 0.36 -11.75
C SER A 130 16.76 -0.81 -12.72
N ALA A 131 15.53 -1.33 -12.81
CA ALA A 131 15.18 -2.42 -13.72
C ALA A 131 15.13 -2.00 -15.19
N LEU A 132 14.84 -0.72 -15.48
CA LEU A 132 14.89 -0.18 -16.84
C LEU A 132 16.33 -0.03 -17.35
N ILE A 133 17.26 0.35 -16.47
CA ILE A 133 18.68 0.53 -16.78
C ILE A 133 19.41 -0.82 -16.90
N ARG A 134 19.04 -1.81 -16.08
CA ARG A 134 19.66 -3.14 -16.10
C ARG A 134 19.30 -3.95 -17.35
N GLU A 135 20.24 -4.80 -17.76
CA GLU A 135 20.05 -5.78 -18.83
C GLU A 135 18.88 -6.72 -18.53
N LYS A 136 18.25 -7.21 -19.59
CA LYS A 136 17.16 -8.19 -19.51
C LYS A 136 17.74 -9.53 -19.05
N ASN A 137 16.94 -10.33 -18.34
CA ASN A 137 17.26 -11.74 -18.18
C ASN A 137 16.96 -12.44 -19.51
N ASP A 138 17.93 -13.18 -20.05
CA ASP A 138 17.74 -14.08 -21.20
C ASP A 138 16.73 -15.20 -20.86
#